data_AF-A0A067MP10-F1
#
_entry.id   AF-A0A067MP10-F1
#
_cell.length_a   1.000
_cell.length_b   1.000
_cell.length_c   1.000
_cell.angle_alpha   90.00
_cell.angle_beta   90.00
_cell.angle_gamma   90.00
#
_symmetry.space_group_name_H-M   'P 1'
#
loop_
_entity.id
_entity.type
_entity.pdbx_description
1 polymer ?
#
loop_
_entity_poly.entity_id
_entity_poly.type
_entity_poly.pdbx_seq_one_letter_code
_entity_poly.pdbx_strand_id
1 'polypeptide(L)'
;MITVLERRLSREKVDADYANGFIRALGQLFKDLPNYPKRPARHHDEDEDDEQDQGEGLHEKFISGVIRKTQGFRILRIIAFFVENDRSAALLDQVEKILVSLYRPGENYPGLYSSLISAQTWEDLSSALRRGAQQSDIDELIELRHTAAPGIPNPYNTKLITYSNIDQLRRALAYPDALNVPSTPIMPTLAAIQPIANGRHSLKISQNTPSLDPQEHHASMASSGLSRLHETTPAEGVSESEEMTGEQLVAATRILNQLRRRVRIRASHGQPVPRYFKECLDNAGKIGVSCDFSIYLKLYRGPLPHLLAYLENVRDSSWRAKGEASKNSRSAKDEQLEEWQSRIRMYSSLHKETMKLVQKLEAKSSLHQVGCVSTLRSAVEEVRDLSVRARAALKGRIVLEEDLRLGLKGILVEWQPTQHGLGI
;
A
#
# COMPACT_ATOMS: atom_id res chain seq x y z
N MET A 1 -13.40 -8.45 -1.68
CA MET A 1 -13.49 -9.91 -1.88
C MET A 1 -14.14 -10.62 -0.68
N ILE A 2 -13.71 -10.35 0.56
CA ILE A 2 -14.35 -10.92 1.77
C ILE A 2 -15.82 -10.51 1.94
N THR A 3 -16.16 -9.24 1.71
CA THR A 3 -17.55 -8.73 1.70
C THR A 3 -18.42 -9.32 0.58
N VAL A 4 -17.79 -9.89 -0.46
CA VAL A 4 -18.47 -10.53 -1.61
C VAL A 4 -18.83 -11.98 -1.28
N LEU A 5 -18.03 -12.65 -0.45
CA LEU A 5 -18.33 -14.00 0.05
C LEU A 5 -19.44 -13.99 1.12
N GLU A 6 -19.52 -12.94 1.95
CA GLU A 6 -20.54 -12.80 2.99
C GLU A 6 -21.98 -12.71 2.44
N ARG A 7 -22.18 -12.10 1.27
CA ARG A 7 -23.50 -12.05 0.63
C ARG A 7 -23.97 -13.41 0.08
N ARG A 8 -23.04 -14.34 -0.18
CA ARG A 8 -23.34 -15.65 -0.80
C ARG A 8 -23.71 -16.74 0.21
N LEU A 9 -23.17 -16.68 1.43
CA LEU A 9 -23.51 -17.66 2.47
C LEU A 9 -24.91 -17.44 3.08
N SER A 10 -25.56 -16.29 2.83
CA SER A 10 -26.83 -15.95 3.50
C SER A 10 -28.06 -15.85 2.59
N ARG A 11 -27.99 -16.05 1.26
CA ARG A 11 -29.20 -16.06 0.40
C ARG A 11 -29.06 -16.94 -0.85
N GLU A 12 -29.99 -17.88 -0.97
CA GLU A 12 -30.46 -18.41 -2.26
C GLU A 12 -30.87 -17.25 -3.18
N LYS A 13 -30.57 -17.41 -4.47
CA LYS A 13 -30.73 -16.45 -5.59
C LYS A 13 -29.67 -15.34 -5.60
N VAL A 14 -28.60 -15.62 -6.34
CA VAL A 14 -27.81 -14.60 -7.01
C VAL A 14 -28.76 -13.81 -7.89
N ASP A 15 -28.91 -12.52 -7.59
CA ASP A 15 -29.66 -11.60 -8.43
C ASP A 15 -29.01 -11.57 -9.83
N ALA A 16 -29.75 -11.95 -10.87
CA ALA A 16 -29.23 -12.02 -12.24
C ALA A 16 -28.61 -10.68 -12.66
N ASP A 17 -29.12 -9.58 -12.10
CA ASP A 17 -28.63 -8.23 -12.31
C ASP A 17 -27.21 -8.01 -11.77
N TYR A 18 -26.84 -8.67 -10.66
CA TYR A 18 -25.50 -8.58 -10.10
C TYR A 18 -24.46 -9.33 -10.96
N ALA A 19 -24.80 -10.54 -11.42
CA ALA A 19 -23.94 -11.30 -12.34
C ALA A 19 -23.75 -10.51 -13.65
N ASN A 20 -24.83 -9.97 -14.21
CA ASN A 20 -24.79 -9.16 -15.42
C ASN A 20 -23.99 -7.84 -15.23
N GLY A 21 -24.04 -7.23 -14.04
CA GLY A 21 -23.27 -6.02 -13.72
C GLY A 21 -21.76 -6.29 -13.59
N PHE A 22 -21.40 -7.37 -12.89
CA PHE A 22 -20.00 -7.81 -12.79
C PHE A 22 -19.41 -8.16 -14.16
N ILE A 23 -20.19 -8.85 -15.00
CA ILE A 23 -19.75 -9.27 -16.33
C ILE A 23 -19.63 -8.08 -17.29
N ARG A 24 -20.53 -7.09 -17.21
CA ARG A 24 -20.37 -5.83 -17.94
C ARG A 24 -19.09 -5.08 -17.53
N ALA A 25 -18.79 -5.03 -16.24
CA ALA A 25 -17.57 -4.40 -15.75
C ALA A 25 -16.30 -5.11 -16.27
N LEU A 26 -16.32 -6.44 -16.31
CA LEU A 26 -15.23 -7.24 -16.89
C LEU A 26 -15.10 -7.03 -18.41
N GLY A 27 -16.20 -7.08 -19.16
CA GLY A 27 -16.19 -6.82 -20.59
C GLY A 27 -15.67 -5.43 -20.94
N GLN A 28 -16.01 -4.41 -20.13
CA GLN A 28 -15.48 -3.06 -20.27
C GLN A 28 -13.98 -3.00 -19.95
N LEU A 29 -13.55 -3.65 -18.85
CA LEU A 29 -12.14 -3.76 -18.48
C LEU A 29 -11.29 -4.39 -19.60
N PHE A 30 -11.80 -5.40 -20.29
CA PHE A 30 -11.12 -6.04 -21.41
C PHE A 30 -11.14 -5.20 -22.70
N LYS A 31 -12.21 -4.44 -22.95
CA LYS A 31 -12.30 -3.50 -24.09
C LYS A 31 -11.37 -2.30 -23.94
N ASP A 32 -11.17 -1.83 -22.72
CA ASP A 32 -10.30 -0.70 -22.40
C ASP A 32 -8.81 -1.07 -22.38
N LEU A 33 -8.48 -2.36 -22.58
CA LEU A 33 -7.10 -2.77 -22.84
C LEU A 33 -6.69 -2.26 -24.23
N PRO A 34 -5.68 -1.37 -24.34
CA PRO A 34 -5.30 -0.78 -25.62
C PRO A 34 -4.86 -1.87 -26.61
N ASN A 35 -5.32 -1.74 -27.85
CA ASN A 35 -4.88 -2.59 -28.96
C ASN A 35 -3.35 -2.52 -29.09
N TYR A 36 -2.71 -3.69 -29.07
CA TYR A 36 -1.28 -3.78 -29.32
C TYR A 36 -0.97 -3.30 -30.75
N PRO A 37 0.06 -2.46 -30.95
CA PRO A 37 0.61 -2.27 -32.28
C PRO A 37 1.14 -3.64 -32.76
N LYS A 38 0.71 -4.07 -33.95
CA LYS A 38 1.31 -5.24 -34.62
C LYS A 38 2.82 -5.02 -34.65
N ARG A 39 3.59 -6.04 -34.25
CA ARG A 39 5.05 -6.02 -34.38
C ARG A 39 5.33 -5.71 -35.86
N PRO A 40 6.02 -4.60 -36.21
CA PRO A 40 6.31 -4.31 -37.59
C PRO A 40 7.09 -5.51 -38.16
N ALA A 41 6.69 -5.96 -39.35
CA ALA A 41 7.44 -6.97 -40.06
C ALA A 41 8.87 -6.42 -40.20
N ARG A 42 9.87 -7.19 -39.73
CA ARG A 42 11.28 -6.84 -39.92
C ARG A 42 11.54 -6.85 -41.42
N HIS A 43 11.51 -5.68 -42.05
CA HIS A 43 12.17 -5.47 -43.31
C HIS A 43 13.66 -5.38 -43.00
N HIS A 44 14.41 -6.38 -43.47
CA HIS A 44 15.87 -6.35 -43.53
C HIS A 44 16.23 -5.39 -44.67
N ASP A 45 16.45 -4.12 -44.34
CA ASP A 45 17.25 -3.23 -45.17
C ASP A 45 18.25 -2.56 -44.23
N GLU A 46 19.53 -2.72 -44.59
CA GLU A 46 20.71 -2.35 -43.85
C GLU A 46 20.94 -0.84 -43.96
N ASP A 47 20.75 -0.10 -42.86
CA ASP A 47 21.35 1.22 -42.65
C ASP A 47 21.75 1.30 -41.17
N GLU A 48 22.96 0.83 -40.89
CA GLU A 48 23.67 1.03 -39.62
C GLU A 48 24.18 2.46 -39.59
N ASP A 49 23.61 3.33 -38.74
CA ASP A 49 24.27 4.45 -38.05
C ASP A 49 23.20 5.40 -37.46
N ASP A 50 22.53 5.01 -36.35
CA ASP A 50 21.90 5.92 -35.35
C ASP A 50 21.15 5.14 -34.23
N GLU A 51 21.78 4.11 -33.64
CA GLU A 51 21.18 3.30 -32.55
C GLU A 51 21.89 3.52 -31.21
N GLN A 52 21.52 4.56 -30.45
CA GLN A 52 21.91 4.63 -29.04
C GLN A 52 20.89 5.19 -28.03
N ASP A 53 19.67 5.58 -28.44
CA ASP A 53 18.67 6.15 -27.51
C ASP A 53 17.28 5.48 -27.53
N GLN A 54 17.10 4.33 -28.21
CA GLN A 54 15.81 3.62 -28.27
C GLN A 54 15.65 2.48 -27.24
N GLY A 55 16.70 2.16 -26.47
CA GLY A 55 16.75 0.99 -25.58
C GLY A 55 15.84 1.06 -24.35
N GLU A 56 15.68 2.24 -23.74
CA GLU A 56 14.90 2.37 -22.49
C GLU A 56 13.39 2.22 -22.72
N GLY A 57 12.88 2.71 -23.86
CA GLY A 57 11.45 2.63 -24.19
C GLY A 57 10.96 1.21 -24.51
N LEU A 58 11.82 0.33 -25.03
CA LEU A 58 11.47 -1.06 -25.36
C LEU A 58 11.39 -1.93 -24.10
N HIS A 59 12.29 -1.70 -23.13
CA HIS A 59 12.31 -2.44 -21.87
C HIS A 59 11.08 -2.09 -21.00
N GLU A 60 10.69 -0.82 -20.93
CA GLU A 60 9.48 -0.40 -20.20
C GLU A 60 8.19 -0.92 -20.86
N LYS A 61 8.10 -0.91 -22.19
CA LYS A 61 6.99 -1.50 -22.94
C LYS A 61 6.91 -3.02 -22.75
N PHE A 62 8.05 -3.70 -22.68
CA PHE A 62 8.14 -5.14 -22.42
C PHE A 62 7.66 -5.49 -21.01
N ILE A 63 8.16 -4.82 -19.96
CA ILE A 63 7.74 -5.02 -18.57
C ILE A 63 6.24 -4.75 -18.40
N SER A 64 5.75 -3.63 -18.96
CA SER A 64 4.34 -3.28 -18.94
C SER A 64 3.46 -4.33 -19.65
N GLY A 65 3.97 -4.95 -20.71
CA GLY A 65 3.31 -6.05 -21.40
C GLY A 65 3.23 -7.33 -20.56
N VAL A 66 4.33 -7.72 -19.90
CA VAL A 66 4.39 -8.91 -19.04
C VAL A 66 3.47 -8.76 -17.83
N ILE A 67 3.51 -7.63 -17.14
CA ILE A 67 2.65 -7.37 -15.96
C ILE A 67 1.16 -7.44 -16.35
N ARG A 68 0.79 -6.85 -17.48
CA ARG A 68 -0.61 -6.89 -17.96
C ARG A 68 -1.07 -8.30 -18.33
N LYS A 69 -0.21 -9.09 -18.96
CA LYS A 69 -0.51 -10.51 -19.27
C LYS A 69 -0.70 -11.34 -17.99
N THR A 70 0.16 -11.15 -16.99
CA THR A 70 0.06 -11.85 -15.71
C THR A 70 -1.22 -11.46 -14.95
N GLN A 71 -1.59 -10.18 -14.92
CA GLN A 71 -2.82 -9.73 -14.26
C GLN A 71 -4.08 -10.19 -15.01
N GLY A 72 -4.11 -10.11 -16.34
CA GLY A 72 -5.22 -10.63 -17.14
C GLY A 72 -5.46 -12.12 -16.89
N PHE A 73 -4.39 -12.91 -16.78
CA PHE A 73 -4.50 -14.33 -16.42
C PHE A 73 -5.08 -14.55 -15.02
N ARG A 74 -4.61 -13.81 -14.01
CA ARG A 74 -5.17 -13.91 -12.64
C ARG A 74 -6.67 -13.63 -12.63
N ILE A 75 -7.10 -12.63 -13.37
CA ILE A 75 -8.52 -12.28 -13.50
C ILE A 75 -9.30 -13.41 -14.17
N LEU A 76 -8.80 -13.94 -15.30
CA LEU A 76 -9.43 -15.08 -15.98
C LEU A 76 -9.53 -16.32 -15.09
N ARG A 77 -8.49 -16.59 -14.33
CA ARG A 77 -8.43 -17.72 -13.41
C ARG A 77 -9.41 -17.55 -12.26
N ILE A 78 -9.52 -16.35 -11.68
CA ILE A 78 -10.54 -16.01 -10.66
C ILE A 78 -11.96 -16.17 -11.20
N ILE A 79 -12.22 -15.69 -12.41
CA ILE A 79 -13.52 -15.82 -13.07
C ILE A 79 -13.86 -17.29 -13.25
N ALA A 80 -12.93 -18.07 -13.78
CA ALA A 80 -13.18 -19.48 -14.05
C ALA A 80 -13.37 -20.29 -12.75
N PHE A 81 -12.64 -20.01 -11.67
CA PHE A 81 -12.94 -20.59 -10.36
C PHE A 81 -14.32 -20.17 -9.83
N PHE A 82 -14.73 -18.93 -10.06
CA PHE A 82 -16.03 -18.46 -9.64
C PHE A 82 -17.16 -19.23 -10.34
N VAL A 83 -17.00 -19.52 -11.63
CA VAL A 83 -17.96 -20.32 -12.41
C VAL A 83 -17.91 -21.80 -12.05
N GLU A 84 -16.73 -22.36 -11.74
CA GLU A 84 -16.63 -23.76 -11.29
C GLU A 84 -17.40 -24.00 -9.98
N ASN A 85 -17.46 -22.99 -9.13
CA ASN A 85 -18.23 -23.01 -7.88
C ASN A 85 -19.72 -22.71 -8.05
N ASP A 86 -20.11 -21.91 -9.06
CA ASP A 86 -21.49 -21.53 -9.35
C ASP A 86 -21.83 -22.01 -10.76
N ARG A 87 -22.25 -23.28 -10.87
CA ARG A 87 -22.53 -23.99 -12.13
C ARG A 87 -23.78 -23.46 -12.87
N SER A 88 -24.03 -22.17 -12.80
CA SER A 88 -25.09 -21.50 -13.55
C SER A 88 -24.78 -21.57 -15.05
N ALA A 89 -25.67 -22.20 -15.82
CA ALA A 89 -25.54 -22.33 -17.27
C ALA A 89 -25.40 -20.97 -17.98
N ALA A 90 -26.08 -19.94 -17.48
CA ALA A 90 -25.99 -18.58 -18.02
C ALA A 90 -24.61 -17.94 -17.79
N LEU A 91 -23.98 -18.24 -16.65
CA LEU A 91 -22.65 -17.74 -16.32
C LEU A 91 -21.57 -18.48 -17.13
N LEU A 92 -21.74 -19.79 -17.31
CA LEU A 92 -20.90 -20.64 -18.14
C LEU A 92 -20.82 -20.13 -19.58
N ASP A 93 -21.96 -19.94 -20.23
CA ASP A 93 -22.06 -19.42 -21.61
C ASP A 93 -21.42 -18.02 -21.76
N GLN A 94 -21.56 -17.15 -20.75
CA GLN A 94 -20.95 -15.82 -20.79
C GLN A 94 -19.43 -15.86 -20.64
N VAL A 95 -18.90 -16.71 -19.75
CA VAL A 95 -17.44 -16.85 -19.57
C VAL A 95 -16.80 -17.53 -20.77
N GLU A 96 -17.48 -18.51 -21.36
CA GLU A 96 -17.08 -19.12 -22.62
C GLU A 96 -16.96 -18.05 -23.74
N LYS A 97 -17.98 -17.20 -23.91
CA LYS A 97 -17.95 -16.09 -24.88
C LYS A 97 -16.78 -15.12 -24.64
N ILE A 98 -16.48 -14.80 -23.37
CA ILE A 98 -15.34 -13.94 -23.04
C ILE A 98 -14.03 -14.61 -23.44
N LEU A 99 -13.84 -15.90 -23.10
CA LEU A 99 -12.62 -16.63 -23.43
C LEU A 99 -12.42 -16.80 -24.94
N VAL A 100 -13.49 -17.15 -25.66
CA VAL A 100 -13.48 -17.22 -27.13
C VAL A 100 -13.14 -15.85 -27.74
N SER A 101 -13.61 -14.75 -27.16
CA SER A 101 -13.27 -13.40 -27.63
C SER A 101 -11.81 -13.00 -27.37
N LEU A 102 -11.17 -13.62 -26.38
CA LEU A 102 -9.77 -13.39 -26.04
C LEU A 102 -8.83 -14.26 -26.88
N TYR A 103 -9.32 -15.38 -27.42
CA TYR A 103 -8.57 -16.23 -28.34
C TYR A 103 -8.36 -15.52 -29.68
N ARG A 104 -7.09 -15.27 -30.02
CA ARG A 104 -6.69 -14.74 -31.33
C ARG A 104 -5.82 -15.76 -32.04
N PRO A 105 -6.26 -16.32 -33.19
CA PRO A 105 -5.47 -17.25 -33.96
C PRO A 105 -4.10 -16.65 -34.32
N GLY A 106 -3.01 -17.38 -34.06
CA GLY A 106 -1.65 -16.96 -34.39
C GLY A 106 -0.94 -16.08 -33.35
N GLU A 107 -1.59 -15.73 -32.24
CA GLU A 107 -0.89 -15.10 -31.11
C GLU A 107 -0.13 -16.15 -30.26
N ASN A 108 1.14 -15.89 -29.97
CA ASN A 108 1.94 -16.72 -29.07
C ASN A 108 1.60 -16.39 -27.61
N TYR A 109 0.75 -17.22 -27.00
CA TYR A 109 0.48 -17.19 -25.56
C TYR A 109 1.57 -18.00 -24.82
N PRO A 110 2.12 -17.49 -23.70
CA PRO A 110 2.99 -18.27 -22.83
C PRO A 110 2.36 -19.62 -22.44
N GLY A 111 3.16 -20.68 -22.33
CA GLY A 111 2.66 -22.07 -22.27
C GLY A 111 1.66 -22.40 -21.16
N LEU A 112 1.71 -21.70 -20.02
CA LEU A 112 0.73 -21.85 -18.94
C LEU A 112 -0.66 -21.29 -19.31
N TYR A 113 -0.74 -20.43 -20.32
CA TYR A 113 -1.94 -19.69 -20.72
C TYR A 113 -2.54 -20.21 -22.02
N SER A 114 -1.72 -20.84 -22.87
CA SER A 114 -2.19 -21.37 -24.14
C SER A 114 -3.33 -22.38 -23.95
N SER A 115 -3.21 -23.27 -22.97
CA SER A 115 -4.23 -24.29 -22.67
C SER A 115 -5.54 -23.70 -22.16
N LEU A 116 -5.48 -22.58 -21.42
CA LEU A 116 -6.67 -21.89 -20.89
C LEU A 116 -7.41 -21.14 -22.00
N ILE A 117 -6.64 -20.45 -22.86
CA ILE A 117 -7.18 -19.62 -23.95
C ILE A 117 -7.63 -20.49 -25.13
N SER A 118 -7.04 -21.68 -25.33
CA SER A 118 -7.44 -22.62 -26.36
C SER A 118 -8.59 -23.55 -25.96
N ALA A 119 -9.09 -23.46 -24.72
CA ALA A 119 -10.19 -24.29 -24.25
C ALA A 119 -11.47 -23.94 -25.02
N GLN A 120 -12.05 -24.93 -25.69
CA GLN A 120 -13.28 -24.76 -26.48
C GLN A 120 -14.53 -25.15 -25.69
N THR A 121 -14.36 -25.97 -24.66
CA THR A 121 -15.43 -26.45 -23.80
C THR A 121 -15.13 -26.07 -22.35
N TRP A 122 -16.17 -26.09 -21.52
CA TRP A 122 -16.01 -25.89 -20.09
C TRP A 122 -15.14 -26.99 -19.45
N GLU A 123 -15.26 -28.23 -19.92
CA GLU A 123 -14.44 -29.35 -19.47
C GLU A 123 -12.95 -29.12 -19.78
N ASP A 124 -12.64 -28.60 -20.98
CA ASP A 124 -11.27 -28.26 -21.37
C ASP A 124 -10.72 -27.13 -20.49
N LEU A 125 -11.56 -26.14 -20.22
CA LEU A 125 -11.19 -24.98 -19.41
C LEU A 125 -10.94 -25.38 -17.94
N SER A 126 -11.85 -26.14 -17.33
CA SER A 126 -11.67 -26.68 -15.98
C SER A 126 -10.42 -27.56 -15.90
N SER A 127 -10.18 -28.39 -16.92
CA SER A 127 -8.96 -29.21 -17.00
C SER A 127 -7.69 -28.36 -17.16
N ALA A 128 -7.74 -27.28 -17.94
CA ALA A 128 -6.64 -26.34 -18.11
C ALA A 128 -6.36 -25.56 -16.82
N LEU A 129 -7.38 -25.11 -16.10
CA LEU A 129 -7.25 -24.45 -14.80
C LEU A 129 -6.58 -25.34 -13.76
N ARG A 130 -7.04 -26.59 -13.64
CA ARG A 130 -6.50 -27.56 -12.69
C ARG A 130 -5.04 -27.89 -13.01
N ARG A 131 -4.72 -28.11 -14.29
CA ARG A 131 -3.33 -28.34 -14.72
C ARG A 131 -2.45 -27.11 -14.50
N GLY A 132 -2.94 -25.92 -14.83
CA GLY A 132 -2.21 -24.66 -14.62
C GLY A 132 -1.94 -24.38 -13.14
N ALA A 133 -2.84 -24.79 -12.25
CA ALA A 133 -2.64 -24.72 -10.81
C ALA A 133 -1.55 -25.67 -10.30
N GLN A 134 -1.46 -26.86 -10.89
CA GLN A 134 -0.45 -27.86 -10.54
C GLN A 134 0.96 -27.47 -11.01
N GLN A 135 1.07 -26.67 -12.07
CA GLN A 135 2.35 -26.35 -12.71
C GLN A 135 2.90 -24.97 -12.34
N SER A 136 2.16 -24.16 -11.56
CA SER A 136 2.52 -22.78 -11.29
C SER A 136 2.52 -22.45 -9.80
N ASP A 137 3.67 -21.97 -9.31
CA ASP A 137 3.85 -21.46 -7.94
C ASP A 137 3.21 -20.07 -7.73
N ILE A 138 2.63 -19.47 -8.78
CA ILE A 138 2.29 -18.04 -8.81
C ILE A 138 1.12 -17.71 -7.89
N ASP A 139 0.23 -18.67 -7.60
CA ASP A 139 -0.91 -18.47 -6.72
C ASP A 139 -1.30 -19.80 -6.04
N GLU A 140 -1.03 -19.95 -4.74
CA GLU A 140 -1.59 -21.04 -3.92
C GLU A 140 -3.12 -20.95 -3.99
N LEU A 141 -3.78 -21.99 -4.50
CA LEU A 141 -5.25 -22.01 -4.47
C LEU A 141 -5.72 -22.26 -3.06
N ILE A 142 -6.72 -21.51 -2.60
CA ILE A 142 -7.30 -21.74 -1.28
C ILE A 142 -8.60 -22.51 -1.46
N GLU A 143 -8.63 -23.78 -1.04
CA GLU A 143 -9.88 -24.54 -0.94
C GLU A 143 -10.50 -24.31 0.43
N LEU A 144 -11.75 -23.86 0.46
CA LEU A 144 -12.50 -23.68 1.70
C LEU A 144 -13.41 -24.88 1.93
N ARG A 145 -13.16 -25.66 2.98
CA ARG A 145 -13.93 -26.87 3.28
C ARG A 145 -14.61 -26.81 4.64
N HIS A 146 -15.91 -27.07 4.66
CA HIS A 146 -16.63 -27.19 5.93
C HIS A 146 -16.25 -28.50 6.64
N THR A 147 -16.05 -28.51 7.97
CA THR A 147 -15.62 -29.72 8.71
C THR A 147 -16.62 -30.88 8.63
N ALA A 148 -17.90 -30.58 8.38
CA ALA A 148 -18.93 -31.60 8.17
C ALA A 148 -18.94 -32.20 6.75
N ALA A 149 -18.19 -31.62 5.80
CA ALA A 149 -18.11 -32.15 4.44
C ALA A 149 -17.16 -33.36 4.39
N PRO A 150 -17.48 -34.40 3.59
CA PRO A 150 -16.64 -35.58 3.47
C PRO A 150 -15.24 -35.22 2.96
N GLY A 151 -14.22 -35.91 3.49
CA GLY A 151 -12.83 -35.68 3.13
C GLY A 151 -12.52 -36.14 1.71
N ILE A 152 -12.50 -35.21 0.76
CA ILE A 152 -11.96 -35.44 -0.58
C ILE A 152 -10.44 -35.17 -0.53
N PRO A 153 -9.58 -36.00 -1.13
CA PRO A 153 -8.15 -35.71 -1.23
C PRO A 153 -7.92 -34.31 -1.79
N ASN A 154 -7.05 -33.55 -1.13
CA ASN A 154 -6.77 -32.17 -1.53
C ASN A 154 -6.06 -32.16 -2.89
N PRO A 155 -6.53 -31.40 -3.90
CA PRO A 155 -5.80 -31.24 -5.14
C PRO A 155 -4.39 -30.66 -4.89
N TYR A 156 -3.41 -31.08 -5.70
CA TYR A 156 -2.04 -30.56 -5.63
C TYR A 156 -2.01 -29.03 -5.76
N ASN A 157 -1.07 -28.36 -5.06
CA ASN A 157 -0.92 -26.91 -4.99
C ASN A 157 -2.14 -26.13 -4.46
N THR A 158 -2.96 -26.77 -3.63
CA THR A 158 -4.11 -26.15 -3.00
C THR A 158 -3.93 -26.13 -1.48
N LYS A 159 -4.00 -24.95 -0.87
CA LYS A 159 -4.05 -24.73 0.58
C LYS A 159 -5.48 -24.97 1.06
N LEU A 160 -5.71 -26.11 1.69
CA LEU A 160 -7.01 -26.43 2.28
C LEU A 160 -7.19 -25.66 3.60
N ILE A 161 -8.21 -24.82 3.66
CA ILE A 161 -8.70 -24.18 4.88
C ILE A 161 -9.97 -24.90 5.32
N THR A 162 -9.88 -25.68 6.40
CA THR A 162 -11.05 -26.28 7.03
C THR A 162 -11.69 -25.31 8.01
N TYR A 163 -13.03 -25.24 8.00
CA TYR A 163 -13.79 -24.39 8.89
C TYR A 163 -15.07 -25.07 9.38
N SER A 164 -15.43 -24.86 10.64
CA SER A 164 -16.66 -25.36 11.27
C SER A 164 -17.76 -24.30 11.35
N ASN A 165 -17.38 -23.03 11.21
CA ASN A 165 -18.26 -21.88 11.20
C ASN A 165 -17.61 -20.71 10.45
N ILE A 166 -18.41 -19.70 10.11
CA ILE A 166 -17.98 -18.54 9.32
C ILE A 166 -16.90 -17.72 10.03
N ASP A 167 -16.91 -17.64 11.37
CA ASP A 167 -15.91 -16.86 12.11
C ASP A 167 -14.53 -17.53 12.13
N GLN A 168 -14.48 -18.86 12.13
CA GLN A 168 -13.23 -19.59 11.89
C GLN A 168 -12.70 -19.32 10.48
N LEU A 169 -13.58 -19.34 9.47
CA LEU A 169 -13.20 -19.04 8.09
C LEU A 169 -12.66 -17.60 7.96
N ARG A 170 -13.31 -16.62 8.57
CA ARG A 170 -12.84 -15.23 8.59
C ARG A 170 -11.44 -15.10 9.20
N ARG A 171 -11.20 -15.76 10.33
CA ARG A 171 -9.87 -15.80 10.97
C ARG A 171 -8.83 -16.46 10.07
N ALA A 172 -9.21 -17.53 9.37
CA ALA A 172 -8.33 -18.25 8.45
C ALA A 172 -7.91 -17.41 7.25
N LEU A 173 -8.87 -16.72 6.63
CA LEU A 173 -8.61 -15.86 5.47
C LEU A 173 -7.86 -14.58 5.86
N ALA A 174 -8.07 -14.06 7.07
CA ALA A 174 -7.31 -12.93 7.58
C ALA A 174 -5.85 -13.30 7.90
N TYR A 175 -5.59 -14.56 8.26
CA TYR A 175 -4.29 -15.06 8.71
C TYR A 175 -4.03 -16.48 8.19
N PRO A 176 -3.70 -16.64 6.90
CA PRO A 176 -3.57 -17.95 6.27
C PRO A 176 -2.46 -18.84 6.88
N ASP A 177 -1.52 -18.26 7.63
CA ASP A 177 -0.42 -19.00 8.26
C ASP A 177 -0.64 -19.32 9.74
N ALA A 178 -1.71 -18.78 10.36
CA ALA A 178 -1.94 -18.92 11.80
C ALA A 178 -2.74 -20.17 12.20
N LEU A 179 -3.42 -20.84 11.27
CA LEU A 179 -4.36 -21.93 11.57
C LEU A 179 -3.89 -23.33 11.14
N ASN A 180 -2.74 -23.45 10.48
CA ASN A 180 -2.14 -24.74 10.13
C ASN A 180 -1.19 -25.29 11.21
N VAL A 181 -1.20 -24.70 12.41
CA VAL A 181 -0.62 -25.39 13.58
C VAL A 181 -1.64 -26.47 13.96
N PRO A 182 -1.38 -27.77 13.72
CA PRO A 182 -2.25 -28.80 14.24
C PRO A 182 -2.34 -28.58 15.75
N SER A 183 -3.55 -28.35 16.25
CA SER A 183 -3.82 -28.36 17.67
C SER A 183 -3.68 -29.80 18.15
N THR A 184 -2.43 -30.27 18.27
CA THR A 184 -2.15 -31.45 19.05
C THR A 184 -2.39 -31.07 20.51
N PRO A 185 -3.16 -31.87 21.29
CA PRO A 185 -3.31 -31.62 22.71
C PRO A 185 -1.95 -31.84 23.37
N ILE A 186 -1.22 -30.76 23.63
CA ILE A 186 0.00 -30.78 24.43
C ILE A 186 -0.45 -31.00 25.89
N MET A 187 -0.42 -32.25 26.35
CA MET A 187 -0.34 -32.51 27.79
C MET A 187 1.01 -31.99 28.30
N PRO A 188 1.06 -31.12 29.31
CA PRO A 188 2.32 -30.69 29.90
C PRO A 188 2.81 -31.77 30.88
N THR A 189 3.82 -32.55 30.47
CA THR A 189 4.66 -33.29 31.41
C THR A 189 5.58 -32.28 32.11
N LEU A 190 5.25 -31.97 33.36
CA LEU A 190 6.10 -31.22 34.28
C LEU A 190 7.40 -32.00 34.52
N ALA A 191 8.51 -31.53 33.94
CA ALA A 191 9.85 -31.87 34.37
C ALA A 191 10.55 -30.60 34.87
N ALA A 192 10.98 -30.66 36.13
CA ALA A 192 11.58 -29.58 36.89
C ALA A 192 12.89 -29.06 36.28
N ILE A 193 13.05 -27.74 36.24
CA ILE A 193 14.34 -27.08 36.00
C ILE A 193 14.66 -26.23 37.22
N GLN A 194 15.80 -26.51 37.85
CA GLN A 194 16.38 -25.77 38.96
C GLN A 194 17.00 -24.43 38.51
N PRO A 195 17.09 -23.42 39.39
CA PRO A 195 17.70 -22.14 39.06
C PRO A 195 19.22 -22.16 39.29
N ILE A 196 19.99 -21.78 38.26
CA ILE A 196 21.40 -21.40 38.42
C ILE A 196 21.49 -19.87 38.49
N ALA A 197 22.01 -19.40 39.61
CA ALA A 197 22.36 -18.02 39.86
C ALA A 197 23.68 -17.63 39.19
N ASN A 198 23.76 -16.35 38.80
CA ASN A 198 24.94 -15.46 38.79
C ASN A 198 25.27 -14.82 37.44
N GLY A 199 25.52 -13.50 37.48
CA GLY A 199 26.27 -12.79 36.45
C GLY A 199 25.86 -11.34 36.21
N ARG A 200 26.04 -10.45 37.20
CA ARG A 200 26.03 -8.99 36.98
C ARG A 200 27.28 -8.60 36.16
N HIS A 201 27.09 -8.09 34.95
CA HIS A 201 28.07 -7.23 34.28
C HIS A 201 27.43 -5.88 33.94
N SER A 202 27.92 -4.86 34.63
CA SER A 202 27.61 -3.45 34.41
C SER A 202 28.51 -2.94 33.29
N LEU A 203 27.92 -2.56 32.16
CA LEU A 203 28.62 -1.83 31.10
C LEU A 203 28.10 -0.38 31.08
N LYS A 204 28.98 0.52 31.52
CA LYS A 204 28.83 1.97 31.36
C LYS A 204 28.95 2.30 29.87
N ILE A 205 27.84 2.66 29.24
CA ILE A 205 27.85 3.22 27.88
C ILE A 205 28.06 4.73 28.00
N SER A 206 29.24 5.18 27.56
CA SER A 206 29.63 6.58 27.43
C SER A 206 28.85 7.23 26.28
N GLN A 207 28.04 8.25 26.60
CA GLN A 207 27.37 9.08 25.61
C GLN A 207 28.25 10.30 25.27
N ASN A 208 29.04 10.20 24.20
CA ASN A 208 29.56 11.36 23.49
C ASN A 208 28.69 11.58 22.25
N THR A 209 27.84 12.61 22.29
CA THR A 209 27.16 13.14 21.11
C THR A 209 27.90 14.38 20.63
N PRO A 210 28.48 14.39 19.41
CA PRO A 210 29.05 15.60 18.86
C PRO A 210 27.92 16.55 18.42
N SER A 211 27.99 17.78 18.91
CA SER A 211 27.14 18.90 18.48
C SER A 211 27.45 19.23 17.03
N LEU A 212 26.59 18.77 16.10
CA LEU A 212 26.61 19.21 14.71
C LEU A 212 25.88 20.55 14.60
N ASP A 213 26.66 21.60 14.40
CA ASP A 213 26.22 22.93 14.01
C ASP A 213 25.90 22.90 12.50
N PRO A 214 24.65 23.10 12.05
CA PRO A 214 24.35 23.07 10.62
C PRO A 214 24.66 24.42 9.98
N GLN A 215 25.71 24.41 9.17
CA GLN A 215 26.09 25.49 8.26
C GLN A 215 24.90 25.87 7.35
N GLU A 216 24.40 27.08 7.50
CA GLU A 216 23.27 27.63 6.74
C GLU A 216 23.67 27.88 5.27
N HIS A 217 23.28 27.00 4.35
CA HIS A 217 23.29 27.30 2.92
C HIS A 217 22.07 28.14 2.55
N HIS A 218 22.27 29.45 2.45
CA HIS A 218 21.31 30.42 1.96
C HIS A 218 21.07 30.26 0.45
N ALA A 219 19.94 29.63 0.07
CA ALA A 219 19.33 29.84 -1.23
C ALA A 219 18.23 30.90 -1.09
N SER A 220 18.58 32.14 -1.40
CA SER A 220 17.64 33.26 -1.51
C SER A 220 16.74 33.07 -2.73
N MET A 221 15.46 32.78 -2.51
CA MET A 221 14.43 32.88 -3.54
C MET A 221 13.55 34.08 -3.22
N ALA A 222 13.70 35.12 -4.03
CA ALA A 222 12.87 36.32 -4.02
C ALA A 222 11.42 35.94 -4.37
N SER A 223 10.48 36.22 -3.45
CA SER A 223 9.06 36.18 -3.75
C SER A 223 8.63 37.56 -4.24
N SER A 224 8.33 37.68 -5.53
CA SER A 224 7.62 38.86 -6.06
C SER A 224 6.18 38.82 -5.58
N GLY A 225 5.78 39.89 -4.89
CA GLY A 225 4.42 40.12 -4.42
C GLY A 225 3.48 40.39 -5.58
N LEU A 226 2.37 39.66 -5.62
CA LEU A 226 1.22 39.93 -6.48
C LEU A 226 0.11 40.49 -5.59
N SER A 227 0.04 41.82 -5.54
CA SER A 227 -1.23 42.50 -5.26
C SER A 227 -2.12 42.34 -6.49
N ARG A 228 -3.36 41.88 -6.31
CA ARG A 228 -4.37 42.07 -7.36
C ARG A 228 -5.68 42.53 -6.78
N LEU A 229 -6.07 43.70 -7.28
CA LEU A 229 -7.25 44.49 -7.02
C LEU A 229 -8.52 43.75 -7.46
N HIS A 230 -9.60 44.08 -6.77
CA HIS A 230 -10.98 43.89 -7.19
C HIS A 230 -11.19 44.44 -8.60
N GLU A 231 -11.76 43.64 -9.50
CA GLU A 231 -12.32 44.13 -10.75
C GLU A 231 -13.64 43.41 -11.02
N THR A 232 -14.72 44.16 -10.86
CA THR A 232 -16.09 43.82 -11.25
C THR A 232 -16.21 43.93 -12.76
N THR A 233 -16.65 42.86 -13.43
CA THR A 233 -17.00 42.90 -14.86
C THR A 233 -18.47 42.50 -15.05
N PRO A 234 -19.28 43.33 -15.74
CA PRO A 234 -20.58 42.92 -16.25
C PRO A 234 -20.40 42.12 -17.55
N ALA A 235 -21.29 41.14 -17.74
CA ALA A 235 -21.32 40.25 -18.88
C ALA A 235 -22.09 40.88 -20.05
N GLU A 236 -21.41 41.11 -21.18
CA GLU A 236 -22.01 41.13 -22.52
C GLU A 236 -20.91 41.19 -23.58
N GLY A 237 -21.09 40.45 -24.68
CA GLY A 237 -20.26 40.60 -25.89
C GLY A 237 -19.39 39.39 -26.21
N VAL A 238 -19.94 38.46 -26.98
CA VAL A 238 -19.21 37.45 -27.76
C VAL A 238 -18.28 38.19 -28.73
N SER A 239 -16.96 38.06 -28.55
CA SER A 239 -15.97 38.58 -29.49
C SER A 239 -14.98 37.51 -29.92
N GLU A 240 -14.55 37.70 -31.17
CA GLU A 240 -13.65 36.93 -32.01
C GLU A 240 -12.53 36.20 -31.29
N SER A 241 -12.23 35.00 -31.80
CA SER A 241 -11.13 34.15 -31.37
C SER A 241 -9.79 34.84 -31.64
N GLU A 242 -9.37 35.74 -30.75
CA GLU A 242 -8.03 36.32 -30.76
C GLU A 242 -7.00 35.18 -30.77
N GLU A 243 -6.24 35.10 -31.85
CA GLU A 243 -5.16 34.13 -31.97
C GLU A 243 -4.15 34.35 -30.85
N MET A 244 -3.99 33.32 -30.02
CA MET A 244 -3.13 33.35 -28.83
C MET A 244 -1.69 33.69 -29.24
N THR A 245 -1.19 34.84 -28.77
CA THR A 245 0.11 35.37 -29.21
C THR A 245 1.26 34.46 -28.77
N GLY A 246 2.39 34.51 -29.49
CA GLY A 246 3.55 33.66 -29.19
C GLY A 246 4.06 33.81 -27.74
N GLU A 247 3.97 35.01 -27.17
CA GLU A 247 4.33 35.27 -25.77
C GLU A 247 3.38 34.58 -24.78
N GLN A 248 2.07 34.58 -25.06
CA GLN A 248 1.06 33.88 -24.26
C GLN A 248 1.31 32.36 -24.29
N LEU A 249 1.73 31.81 -25.43
CA LEU A 249 2.05 30.39 -25.56
C LEU A 249 3.30 29.99 -24.76
N VAL A 250 4.33 30.81 -24.74
CA VAL A 250 5.53 30.62 -23.89
C VAL A 250 5.15 30.71 -22.40
N ALA A 251 4.34 31.69 -22.01
CA ALA A 251 3.87 31.85 -20.64
C ALA A 251 3.01 30.66 -20.18
N ALA A 252 2.05 30.24 -21.00
CA ALA A 252 1.20 29.08 -20.74
C ALA A 252 2.02 27.79 -20.59
N THR A 253 3.02 27.59 -21.44
CA THR A 253 3.94 26.44 -21.37
C THR A 253 4.74 26.45 -20.07
N ARG A 254 5.24 27.61 -19.63
CA ARG A 254 5.97 27.74 -18.37
C ARG A 254 5.09 27.43 -17.15
N ILE A 255 3.82 27.87 -17.18
CA ILE A 255 2.83 27.58 -16.14
C ILE A 255 2.51 26.07 -16.11
N LEU A 256 2.23 25.46 -17.27
CA LEU A 256 1.96 24.03 -17.39
C LEU A 256 3.13 23.18 -16.90
N ASN A 257 4.36 23.53 -17.24
CA ASN A 257 5.55 22.82 -16.78
C ASN A 257 5.74 22.91 -15.27
N GLN A 258 5.45 24.07 -14.67
CA GLN A 258 5.47 24.20 -13.21
C GLN A 258 4.34 23.41 -12.53
N LEU A 259 3.14 23.38 -13.10
CA LEU A 259 2.04 22.57 -12.60
C LEU A 259 2.37 21.08 -12.70
N ARG A 260 2.89 20.61 -13.84
CA ARG A 260 3.34 19.22 -14.01
C ARG A 260 4.46 18.86 -13.05
N ARG A 261 5.42 19.75 -12.83
CA ARG A 261 6.47 19.55 -11.81
C ARG A 261 5.85 19.44 -10.41
N ARG A 262 4.89 20.29 -10.06
CA ARG A 262 4.16 20.20 -8.77
C ARG A 262 3.33 18.93 -8.65
N VAL A 263 2.66 18.48 -9.72
CA VAL A 263 1.90 17.23 -9.74
C VAL A 263 2.85 16.04 -9.62
N ARG A 264 3.97 16.02 -10.34
CA ARG A 264 5.00 14.99 -10.20
C ARG A 264 5.63 15.00 -8.82
N ILE A 265 5.90 16.17 -8.23
CA ILE A 265 6.40 16.27 -6.84
C ILE A 265 5.33 15.78 -5.86
N ARG A 266 4.04 16.07 -6.07
CA ARG A 266 2.94 15.55 -5.25
C ARG A 266 2.69 14.05 -5.47
N ALA A 267 2.98 13.53 -6.65
CA ALA A 267 2.86 12.11 -6.98
C ALA A 267 4.10 11.32 -6.53
N SER A 268 5.28 11.94 -6.55
CA SER A 268 6.56 11.36 -6.11
C SER A 268 6.75 11.48 -4.60
N HIS A 269 6.24 12.55 -3.99
CA HIS A 269 5.85 12.58 -2.58
C HIS A 269 4.50 11.88 -2.44
N GLY A 270 4.45 10.63 -2.93
CA GLY A 270 3.27 9.78 -2.82
C GLY A 270 2.77 9.77 -1.38
N GLN A 271 1.51 9.39 -1.18
CA GLN A 271 0.94 9.35 0.16
C GLN A 271 1.95 8.69 1.11
N PRO A 272 2.37 9.37 2.19
CA PRO A 272 3.51 8.94 2.99
C PRO A 272 3.29 7.53 3.57
N VAL A 273 2.02 7.16 3.78
CA VAL A 273 1.58 5.85 4.24
C VAL A 273 2.04 4.72 3.31
N PRO A 274 1.68 4.65 2.00
CA PRO A 274 2.23 3.65 1.07
C PRO A 274 3.75 3.51 1.08
N ARG A 275 4.51 4.61 1.21
CA ARG A 275 5.97 4.57 1.27
C ARG A 275 6.46 3.84 2.52
N TYR A 276 5.98 4.27 3.70
CA TYR A 276 6.33 3.61 4.95
C TYR A 276 5.81 2.18 5.05
N PHE A 277 4.64 1.90 4.47
CA PHE A 277 4.09 0.55 4.37
C PHE A 277 5.03 -0.38 3.61
N LYS A 278 5.51 0.06 2.43
CA LYS A 278 6.50 -0.68 1.65
C LYS A 278 7.80 -0.89 2.43
N GLU A 279 8.32 0.16 3.08
CA GLU A 279 9.52 0.05 3.90
C GLU A 279 9.36 -0.94 5.07
N CYS A 280 8.20 -0.96 5.72
CA CYS A 280 7.88 -1.93 6.76
C CYS A 280 7.79 -3.35 6.18
N LEU A 281 7.15 -3.54 5.01
CA LEU A 281 7.11 -4.85 4.35
C LEU A 281 8.51 -5.37 4.01
N ASP A 282 9.35 -4.54 3.39
CA ASP A 282 10.70 -4.91 2.96
C ASP A 282 11.62 -5.28 4.15
N ASN A 283 11.38 -4.70 5.33
CA ASN A 283 12.16 -5.00 6.55
C ASN A 283 11.53 -6.10 7.42
N ALA A 284 10.24 -6.41 7.27
CA ALA A 284 9.57 -7.39 8.11
C ALA A 284 10.16 -8.81 7.99
N GLY A 285 10.76 -9.17 6.85
CA GLY A 285 11.43 -10.46 6.66
C GLY A 285 12.77 -10.58 7.42
N LYS A 286 13.32 -9.48 7.93
CA LYS A 286 14.60 -9.45 8.66
C LYS A 286 14.42 -9.50 10.18
N ILE A 287 13.20 -9.39 10.67
CA ILE A 287 12.93 -9.39 12.11
C ILE A 287 12.85 -10.84 12.60
N GLY A 288 13.47 -11.12 13.75
CA GLY A 288 13.57 -12.47 14.31
C GLY A 288 12.21 -13.10 14.64
N VAL A 289 12.12 -14.42 14.45
CA VAL A 289 10.89 -15.21 14.67
C VAL A 289 10.75 -15.54 16.16
N SER A 290 9.91 -14.79 16.88
CA SER A 290 9.48 -15.10 18.26
C SER A 290 7.97 -15.41 18.31
N CYS A 291 7.46 -15.98 19.39
CA CYS A 291 6.04 -16.37 19.51
C CYS A 291 5.07 -15.15 19.50
N ASP A 292 5.49 -14.03 20.11
CA ASP A 292 4.71 -12.77 20.12
C ASP A 292 4.80 -11.97 18.80
N PHE A 293 5.60 -12.47 17.87
CA PHE A 293 5.96 -11.80 16.64
C PHE A 293 4.76 -11.62 15.68
N SER A 294 3.76 -12.49 15.75
CA SER A 294 2.56 -12.40 14.90
C SER A 294 1.74 -11.14 15.20
N ILE A 295 1.51 -10.82 16.47
CA ILE A 295 0.79 -9.60 16.87
C ILE A 295 1.64 -8.38 16.52
N TYR A 296 2.93 -8.44 16.84
CA TYR A 296 3.87 -7.38 16.53
C TYR A 296 3.88 -7.03 15.04
N LEU A 297 3.99 -8.02 14.15
CA LEU A 297 4.01 -7.82 12.70
C LEU A 297 2.72 -7.16 12.18
N LYS A 298 1.57 -7.44 12.78
CA LYS A 298 0.31 -6.77 12.42
C LYS A 298 0.37 -5.28 12.75
N LEU A 299 0.88 -4.93 13.93
CA LEU A 299 1.07 -3.54 14.35
C LEU A 299 2.11 -2.81 13.50
N TYR A 300 3.22 -3.50 13.20
CA TYR A 300 4.33 -3.00 12.41
C TYR A 300 3.97 -2.77 10.94
N ARG A 301 3.18 -3.66 10.32
CA ARG A 301 2.80 -3.54 8.91
C ARG A 301 1.56 -2.68 8.67
N GLY A 302 0.66 -2.52 9.65
CA GLY A 302 -0.59 -1.79 9.47
C GLY A 302 -0.59 -0.40 10.11
N PRO A 303 -0.82 -0.29 11.43
CA PRO A 303 -0.89 0.99 12.14
C PRO A 303 0.39 1.85 12.12
N LEU A 304 1.59 1.25 12.18
CA LEU A 304 2.84 1.99 12.30
C LEU A 304 3.15 2.92 11.10
N PRO A 305 2.96 2.52 9.83
CA PRO A 305 3.07 3.41 8.66
C PRO A 305 2.27 4.71 8.78
N HIS A 306 1.09 4.68 9.40
CA HIS A 306 0.28 5.89 9.63
C HIS A 306 0.94 6.83 10.65
N LEU A 307 1.53 6.30 11.72
CA LEU A 307 2.27 7.13 12.68
C LEU A 307 3.51 7.75 12.07
N LEU A 308 4.26 7.01 11.24
CA LEU A 308 5.43 7.53 10.54
C LEU A 308 5.04 8.65 9.55
N ALA A 309 3.96 8.46 8.82
CA ALA A 309 3.38 9.50 7.95
C ALA A 309 3.01 10.77 8.73
N TYR A 310 2.34 10.62 9.86
CA TYR A 310 2.01 11.74 10.74
C TYR A 310 3.27 12.46 11.26
N LEU A 311 4.26 11.71 11.76
CA LEU A 311 5.52 12.29 12.27
C LEU A 311 6.29 13.03 11.18
N GLU A 312 6.31 12.52 9.94
CA GLU A 312 6.88 13.23 8.80
C GLU A 312 6.17 14.58 8.55
N ASN A 313 4.84 14.62 8.63
CA ASN A 313 4.09 15.86 8.48
C ASN A 313 4.40 16.86 9.60
N VAL A 314 4.53 16.40 10.86
CA VAL A 314 4.93 17.25 11.99
C VAL A 314 6.35 17.77 11.82
N ARG A 315 7.29 16.92 11.37
CA ARG A 315 8.68 17.30 11.10
C ARG A 315 8.76 18.41 10.06
N ASP A 316 8.08 18.23 8.93
CA ASP A 316 8.09 19.18 7.82
C ASP A 316 7.38 20.49 8.20
N SER A 317 6.26 20.40 8.92
CA SER A 317 5.48 21.56 9.36
C SER A 317 6.23 22.39 10.40
N SER A 318 6.86 21.75 11.38
CA SER A 318 7.69 22.43 12.39
C SER A 318 8.91 23.09 11.76
N TRP A 319 9.56 22.45 10.78
CA TRP A 319 10.67 23.04 10.04
C TRP A 319 10.25 24.29 9.25
N ARG A 320 9.14 24.22 8.51
CA ARG A 320 8.59 25.38 7.78
C ARG A 320 8.19 26.51 8.73
N ALA A 321 7.53 26.19 9.83
CA ALA A 321 7.12 27.17 10.83
C ALA A 321 8.33 27.85 11.50
N LYS A 322 9.41 27.11 11.75
CA LYS A 322 10.70 27.67 12.21
C LYS A 322 11.25 28.67 11.19
N GLY A 323 11.29 28.30 9.90
CA GLY A 323 11.78 29.17 8.84
C GLY A 323 10.98 30.46 8.70
N GLU A 324 9.65 30.37 8.81
CA GLU A 324 8.76 31.54 8.81
C GLU A 324 8.97 32.42 10.04
N ALA A 325 9.03 31.83 11.24
CA ALA A 325 9.31 32.56 12.47
C ALA A 325 10.68 33.26 12.44
N SER A 326 11.69 32.63 11.85
CA SER A 326 13.02 33.21 11.66
C SER A 326 13.02 34.36 10.66
N LYS A 327 12.18 34.32 9.61
CA LYS A 327 12.01 35.47 8.72
C LYS A 327 11.35 36.64 9.44
N ASN A 328 10.28 36.37 10.19
CA ASN A 328 9.55 37.39 10.94
C ASN A 328 10.37 38.01 12.06
N SER A 329 11.26 37.24 12.71
CA SER A 329 12.14 37.75 13.76
C SER A 329 13.14 38.79 13.23
N ARG A 330 13.53 38.72 11.94
CA ARG A 330 14.46 39.70 11.34
C ARG A 330 13.84 41.07 11.13
N SER A 331 12.52 41.15 11.01
CA SER A 331 11.76 42.40 10.83
C SER A 331 11.10 42.92 12.11
N ALA A 332 11.12 42.13 13.19
CA ALA A 332 10.45 42.45 14.45
C ALA A 332 11.25 43.44 15.30
N LYS A 333 10.54 44.27 16.08
CA LYS A 333 11.13 45.21 17.06
C LYS A 333 10.88 44.70 18.48
N ASP A 334 11.85 44.93 19.37
CA ASP A 334 11.83 44.74 20.83
C ASP A 334 10.95 43.58 21.33
N GLU A 335 9.73 43.84 21.79
CA GLU A 335 8.83 42.83 22.39
C GLU A 335 8.46 41.70 21.40
N GLN A 336 8.23 42.04 20.13
CA GLN A 336 7.92 41.03 19.11
C GLN A 336 9.12 40.12 18.84
N LEU A 337 10.35 40.62 19.01
CA LEU A 337 11.56 39.83 18.80
C LEU A 337 11.64 38.69 19.81
N GLU A 338 11.37 38.97 21.09
CA GLU A 338 11.35 37.94 22.15
C GLU A 338 10.27 36.88 21.88
N GLU A 339 9.09 37.29 21.43
CA GLU A 339 8.01 36.38 21.05
C GLU A 339 8.45 35.46 19.90
N TRP A 340 9.03 36.02 18.84
CA TRP A 340 9.50 35.23 17.69
C TRP A 340 10.65 34.29 18.07
N GLN A 341 11.59 34.75 18.91
CA GLN A 341 12.66 33.89 19.42
C GLN A 341 12.11 32.73 20.26
N SER A 342 11.09 32.99 21.09
CA SER A 342 10.39 31.95 21.83
C SER A 342 9.76 30.92 20.88
N ARG A 343 9.07 31.37 19.83
CA ARG A 343 8.50 30.49 18.79
C ARG A 343 9.56 29.68 18.05
N ILE A 344 10.70 30.28 17.69
CA ILE A 344 11.82 29.58 17.03
C ILE A 344 12.37 28.46 17.93
N ARG A 345 12.56 28.73 19.23
CA ARG A 345 12.99 27.72 20.21
C ARG A 345 11.98 26.58 20.31
N MET A 346 10.69 26.92 20.41
CA MET A 346 9.59 25.94 20.45
C MET A 346 9.58 25.04 19.21
N TYR A 347 9.59 25.61 17.99
CA TYR A 347 9.59 24.81 16.76
C TYR A 347 10.86 23.97 16.60
N SER A 348 12.02 24.49 17.04
CA SER A 348 13.28 23.74 17.00
C SER A 348 13.27 22.55 17.96
N SER A 349 12.72 22.71 19.17
CA SER A 349 12.51 21.60 20.12
C SER A 349 11.55 20.56 19.55
N LEU A 350 10.39 20.99 19.04
CA LEU A 350 9.40 20.10 18.44
C LEU A 350 9.99 19.28 17.27
N HIS A 351 10.74 19.93 16.38
CA HIS A 351 11.39 19.27 15.25
C HIS A 351 12.41 18.22 15.71
N LYS A 352 13.28 18.56 16.68
CA LYS A 352 14.28 17.63 17.23
C LYS A 352 13.64 16.39 17.86
N GLU A 353 12.58 16.59 18.63
CA GLU A 353 11.87 15.46 19.27
C GLU A 353 11.13 14.60 18.25
N THR A 354 10.52 15.21 17.24
CA THR A 354 9.90 14.48 16.13
C THR A 354 10.94 13.62 15.42
N MET A 355 12.14 14.16 15.13
CA MET A 355 13.22 13.40 14.50
C MET A 355 13.70 12.22 15.34
N LYS A 356 13.81 12.39 16.67
CA LYS A 356 14.14 11.28 17.58
C LYS A 356 13.11 10.16 17.52
N LEU A 357 11.82 10.52 17.49
CA LEU A 357 10.73 9.53 17.39
C LEU A 357 10.69 8.85 16.02
N VAL A 358 10.94 9.58 14.93
CA VAL A 358 11.09 8.99 13.59
C VAL A 358 12.22 7.95 13.59
N GLN A 359 13.42 8.31 14.09
CA GLN A 359 14.55 7.36 14.16
C GLN A 359 14.25 6.16 15.06
N LYS A 360 13.49 6.35 16.15
CA LYS A 360 13.11 5.28 17.06
C LYS A 360 12.11 4.30 16.43
N LEU A 361 11.19 4.80 15.60
CA LEU A 361 10.07 4.05 15.00
C LEU A 361 10.26 3.70 13.52
N GLU A 362 11.34 4.14 12.88
CA GLU A 362 11.59 3.85 11.46
C GLU A 362 11.75 2.34 11.24
N ALA A 363 11.37 1.86 10.06
CA ALA A 363 11.34 0.44 9.76
C ALA A 363 12.67 -0.31 10.03
N LYS A 364 13.80 0.39 9.98
CA LYS A 364 15.16 -0.15 10.20
C LYS A 364 15.67 -0.03 11.64
N SER A 365 14.90 0.59 12.54
CA SER A 365 15.26 0.79 13.94
C SER A 365 15.52 -0.54 14.65
N SER A 366 16.48 -0.54 15.58
CA SER A 366 16.77 -1.69 16.45
C SER A 366 15.58 -2.06 17.33
N LEU A 367 14.64 -1.14 17.58
CA LEU A 367 13.37 -1.41 18.25
C LEU A 367 12.63 -2.58 17.60
N HIS A 368 12.66 -2.65 16.27
CA HIS A 368 11.94 -3.68 15.52
C HIS A 368 12.64 -5.03 15.50
N GLN A 369 13.95 -5.08 15.69
CA GLN A 369 14.70 -6.35 15.74
C GLN A 369 14.25 -7.24 16.89
N VAL A 370 13.87 -6.63 18.02
CA VAL A 370 13.38 -7.34 19.21
C VAL A 370 11.93 -7.80 19.04
N GLY A 371 11.13 -7.10 18.23
CA GLY A 371 9.73 -7.46 17.99
C GLY A 371 8.83 -7.37 19.23
N CYS A 372 9.17 -6.54 20.21
CA CYS A 372 8.43 -6.46 21.47
C CYS A 372 7.28 -5.45 21.41
N VAL A 373 6.06 -5.90 21.72
CA VAL A 373 4.86 -5.04 21.65
C VAL A 373 4.87 -3.95 22.73
N SER A 374 5.38 -4.23 23.93
CA SER A 374 5.42 -3.25 25.02
C SER A 374 6.36 -2.09 24.74
N THR A 375 7.53 -2.35 24.14
CA THR A 375 8.48 -1.29 23.74
C THR A 375 7.92 -0.44 22.60
N LEU A 376 7.22 -1.06 21.64
CA LEU A 376 6.50 -0.33 20.59
C LEU A 376 5.40 0.57 21.18
N ARG A 377 4.58 0.05 22.10
CA ARG A 377 3.53 0.83 22.77
C ARG A 377 4.11 2.04 23.51
N SER A 378 5.16 1.85 24.29
CA SER A 378 5.84 2.94 25.00
C SER A 378 6.34 4.03 24.03
N ALA A 379 6.93 3.64 22.90
CA ALA A 379 7.35 4.60 21.87
C ALA A 379 6.17 5.34 21.23
N VAL A 380 5.01 4.68 21.09
CA VAL A 380 3.79 5.30 20.53
C VAL A 380 3.08 6.21 21.55
N GLU A 381 3.21 5.97 22.85
CA GLU A 381 2.77 6.92 23.87
C GLU A 381 3.55 8.23 23.80
N GLU A 382 4.86 8.18 23.55
CA GLU A 382 5.65 9.39 23.31
C GLU A 382 5.15 10.17 22.08
N VAL A 383 4.67 9.47 21.03
CA VAL A 383 4.03 10.11 19.86
C VAL A 383 2.71 10.78 20.24
N ARG A 384 1.90 10.16 21.10
CA ARG A 384 0.66 10.76 21.62
C ARG A 384 0.98 12.06 22.37
N ASP A 385 1.98 12.05 23.24
CA ASP A 385 2.35 13.24 24.03
C ASP A 385 2.97 14.35 23.16
N LEU A 386 3.77 13.97 22.16
CA LEU A 386 4.25 14.89 21.12
C LEU A 386 3.07 15.51 20.35
N SER A 387 2.03 14.74 20.03
CA SER A 387 0.89 15.23 19.25
C SER A 387 0.13 16.36 19.93
N VAL A 388 -0.05 16.30 21.25
CA VAL A 388 -0.70 17.37 22.03
C VAL A 388 0.09 18.67 21.90
N ARG A 389 1.42 18.60 22.06
CA ARG A 389 2.31 19.76 21.93
C ARG A 389 2.39 20.26 20.49
N ALA A 390 2.41 19.36 19.51
CA ALA A 390 2.42 19.71 18.09
C ALA A 390 1.15 20.48 17.68
N ARG A 391 -0.04 20.04 18.13
CA ARG A 391 -1.30 20.75 17.86
C ARG A 391 -1.30 22.16 18.44
N ALA A 392 -0.86 22.31 19.69
CA ALA A 392 -0.76 23.61 20.35
C ALA A 392 0.21 24.55 19.62
N ALA A 393 1.37 24.04 19.21
CA ALA A 393 2.40 24.83 18.53
C ALA A 393 2.06 25.18 17.08
N LEU A 394 1.48 24.25 16.31
CA LEU A 394 1.31 24.37 14.86
C LEU A 394 -0.08 24.85 14.41
N LYS A 395 -1.05 25.00 15.33
CA LYS A 395 -2.35 25.65 15.11
C LYS A 395 -3.04 25.28 13.76
N GLY A 396 -3.27 23.98 13.53
CA GLY A 396 -4.00 23.49 12.36
C GLY A 396 -3.16 23.30 11.08
N ARG A 397 -1.84 23.49 11.14
CA ARG A 397 -0.92 23.16 10.02
C ARG A 397 -0.70 21.65 9.82
N ILE A 398 -1.21 20.82 10.72
CA ILE A 398 -1.10 19.36 10.67
C ILE A 398 -2.29 18.81 9.90
N VAL A 399 -2.04 18.12 8.78
CA VAL A 399 -3.09 17.64 7.86
C VAL A 399 -3.44 16.16 8.09
N LEU A 400 -2.59 15.41 8.80
CA LEU A 400 -2.68 13.94 8.93
C LEU A 400 -3.19 13.48 10.30
N GLU A 401 -4.17 14.18 10.88
CA GLU A 401 -4.78 13.80 12.17
C GLU A 401 -5.48 12.44 12.12
N GLU A 402 -6.03 12.08 10.97
CA GLU A 402 -6.66 10.78 10.77
C GLU A 402 -5.64 9.64 10.82
N ASP A 403 -4.44 9.83 10.27
CA ASP A 403 -3.35 8.85 10.35
C ASP A 403 -2.86 8.67 11.79
N LEU A 404 -2.76 9.76 12.56
CA LEU A 404 -2.47 9.68 13.99
C LEU A 404 -3.54 8.85 14.71
N ARG A 405 -4.81 9.11 14.44
CA ARG A 405 -5.93 8.39 15.05
C ARG A 405 -5.87 6.89 14.73
N LEU A 406 -5.64 6.52 13.47
CA LEU A 406 -5.50 5.14 13.03
C LEU A 406 -4.31 4.44 13.70
N GLY A 407 -3.16 5.11 13.74
CA GLY A 407 -1.95 4.60 14.36
C GLY A 407 -2.07 4.37 15.87
N LEU A 408 -2.58 5.38 16.60
CA LEU A 408 -2.82 5.29 18.05
C LEU A 408 -3.87 4.22 18.38
N LYS A 409 -4.99 4.22 17.65
CA LYS A 409 -6.05 3.22 17.84
C LYS A 409 -5.53 1.82 17.59
N GLY A 410 -4.73 1.61 16.56
CA GLY A 410 -4.22 0.29 16.21
C GLY A 410 -3.22 -0.28 17.23
N ILE A 411 -2.39 0.56 17.85
CA ILE A 411 -1.28 0.11 18.70
C ILE A 411 -1.59 0.17 20.20
N LEU A 412 -2.27 1.23 20.65
CA LEU A 412 -2.52 1.48 22.08
C LEU A 412 -3.82 0.86 22.58
N VAL A 413 -4.84 0.74 21.72
CA VAL A 413 -6.07 0.05 22.15
C VAL A 413 -5.74 -1.41 22.29
N GLU A 414 -5.82 -1.90 23.52
CA GLU A 414 -5.60 -3.29 23.83
C GLU A 414 -6.51 -4.12 22.92
N TRP A 415 -5.89 -4.94 22.06
CA TRP A 415 -6.63 -5.89 21.26
C TRP A 415 -7.18 -6.90 22.25
N GLN A 416 -8.36 -6.64 22.79
CA GLN A 416 -9.08 -7.66 23.55
C GLN A 416 -9.47 -8.70 22.50
N PRO A 417 -8.87 -9.91 22.51
CA PRO A 417 -9.47 -11.00 21.78
C PRO A 417 -10.88 -11.07 22.34
N THR A 418 -11.88 -10.74 21.55
CA THR A 418 -13.28 -10.88 21.93
C THR A 418 -13.41 -12.29 22.48
N GLN A 419 -13.51 -12.42 23.82
CA GLN A 419 -13.77 -13.67 24.50
C GLN A 419 -15.25 -13.99 24.27
N HIS A 420 -15.61 -14.21 23.02
CA HIS A 420 -16.92 -14.69 22.65
C HIS A 420 -16.86 -16.22 22.67
N GLY A 421 -17.34 -16.78 23.78
CA GLY A 421 -18.05 -18.05 23.79
C GLY A 421 -17.20 -19.32 23.86
N LEU A 422 -16.53 -19.54 24.99
CA LEU A 422 -16.53 -20.86 25.62
C LEU A 422 -17.46 -20.79 26.83
N GLY A 423 -18.74 -20.47 26.57
CA GLY A 423 -19.80 -20.79 27.50
C GLY A 423 -20.11 -22.28 27.30
N ILE A 424 -19.65 -23.09 28.25
CA ILE A 424 -19.88 -24.54 28.34
C ILE A 424 -21.37 -24.81 28.47
#